data_AF-A0A515A5T6-F1
#
_entry.id   AF-A0A515A5T6-F1
#
_cell.length_a   1.000
_cell.length_b   1.000
_cell.length_c   1.000
_cell.angle_alpha   90.00
_cell.angle_beta   90.00
_cell.angle_gamma   90.00
#
_symmetry.space_group_name_H-M   'P 1'
#
loop_
_entity.id
_entity.type
_entity.pdbx_description
1 polymer ?
#
loop_
_entity_poly.entity_id
_entity_poly.type
_entity_poly.pdbx_seq_one_letter_code
_entity_poly.pdbx_strand_id
1 'polypeptide(L)'
;MNHKILGLLGLIGAPTLGVGMYLESIHHPLASSWLVKTWGLLYISGWLASMEGLRRLEATGSDRFGKTIIRVVLLTLCLANVYNVWEMIDPKSTSILYFIVDMNWPLSNLLMVAVGIAVLRARRLYGWQRWIPLFMGFWLPLAFSLSKLVGLTSSVMLISGAYSALAWSLLAITVLTTRVTEPRASGLSNLFGS
;
A
#
# COMPACT_ATOMS: atom_id res chain seq x y z
N MET A 1 6.77 17.65 5.53
CA MET A 1 7.65 16.60 4.97
C MET A 1 7.40 16.48 3.46
N ASN A 2 8.46 16.44 2.65
CA ASN A 2 8.35 16.38 1.19
C ASN A 2 7.74 15.03 0.74
N HIS A 3 6.81 15.03 -0.23
CA HIS A 3 6.21 13.80 -0.77
C HIS A 3 7.27 12.85 -1.37
N LYS A 4 8.41 13.39 -1.80
CA LYS A 4 9.55 12.59 -2.25
C LYS A 4 10.15 11.70 -1.16
N ILE A 5 10.20 12.19 0.08
CA ILE A 5 10.68 11.39 1.22
C ILE A 5 9.70 10.25 1.49
N LEU A 6 8.39 10.53 1.41
CA LEU A 6 7.35 9.50 1.55
C LEU A 6 7.45 8.42 0.46
N GLY A 7 7.69 8.82 -0.78
CA GLY A 7 7.95 7.88 -1.89
C GLY A 7 9.20 7.04 -1.67
N LEU A 8 10.30 7.62 -1.17
CA LEU A 8 11.53 6.89 -0.88
C LEU A 8 11.34 5.86 0.25
N LEU A 9 10.67 6.26 1.34
CA LEU A 9 10.31 5.34 2.43
C LEU A 9 9.42 4.20 1.93
N GLY A 10 8.48 4.51 1.04
CA GLY A 10 7.67 3.53 0.36
C GLY A 10 8.48 2.54 -0.46
N LEU A 11 9.47 3.03 -1.21
CA LEU A 11 10.29 2.20 -2.09
C LEU A 11 11.19 1.25 -1.29
N ILE A 12 11.70 1.69 -0.14
CA ILE A 12 12.48 0.84 0.77
C ILE A 12 11.60 -0.26 1.38
N GLY A 13 10.37 0.05 1.78
CA GLY A 13 9.45 -0.93 2.36
C GLY A 13 8.83 -1.89 1.34
N ALA A 14 8.60 -1.45 0.10
CA ALA A 14 7.91 -2.22 -0.94
C ALA A 14 8.43 -3.65 -1.18
N PRO A 15 9.74 -3.92 -1.31
CA PRO A 15 10.23 -5.28 -1.59
C PRO A 15 10.15 -6.21 -0.38
N THR A 16 9.95 -5.69 0.84
CA THR A 16 10.16 -6.48 2.07
C THR A 16 9.13 -7.61 2.25
N LEU A 17 7.88 -7.45 1.82
CA LEU A 17 6.90 -8.54 1.83
C LEU A 17 7.30 -9.67 0.87
N GLY A 18 7.76 -9.33 -0.34
CA GLY A 18 8.22 -10.32 -1.31
C GLY A 18 9.47 -11.06 -0.83
N VAL A 19 10.40 -10.36 -0.17
CA VAL A 19 11.57 -10.97 0.49
C VAL A 19 11.14 -11.92 1.61
N GLY A 20 10.18 -11.51 2.45
CA GLY A 20 9.62 -12.36 3.50
C GLY A 20 9.02 -13.65 2.95
N MET A 21 8.14 -13.55 1.95
CA MET A 21 7.52 -14.71 1.28
C MET A 21 8.56 -15.64 0.64
N TYR A 22 9.59 -15.08 0.01
CA TYR A 22 10.66 -15.87 -0.58
C TYR A 22 11.48 -16.62 0.47
N LEU A 23 11.89 -15.95 1.54
CA LEU A 23 12.64 -16.56 2.64
C LEU A 23 11.85 -17.68 3.32
N GLU A 24 10.55 -17.48 3.55
CA GLU A 24 9.66 -18.53 4.07
C GLU A 24 9.58 -19.74 3.15
N SER A 25 9.54 -19.52 1.83
CA SER A 25 9.44 -20.62 0.85
C SER A 25 10.68 -21.52 0.80
N ILE A 26 11.85 -21.01 1.21
CA ILE A 26 13.12 -21.76 1.21
C ILE A 26 13.45 -22.26 2.61
N HIS A 27 13.07 -21.51 3.64
CA HIS A 27 13.41 -21.78 5.02
C HIS A 27 12.14 -21.82 5.89
N HIS A 28 11.40 -22.93 5.82
CA HIS A 28 10.23 -23.17 6.67
C HIS A 28 10.42 -22.88 8.18
N PRO A 29 11.59 -23.15 8.82
CA PRO A 29 11.80 -22.82 10.23
C PRO A 29 11.81 -21.31 10.53
N LEU A 30 12.09 -20.46 9.52
CA LEU A 30 12.15 -19.01 9.68
C LEU A 30 10.77 -18.35 9.72
N ALA A 31 9.70 -19.04 9.30
CA ALA A 31 8.33 -18.51 9.30
C ALA A 31 7.85 -18.07 10.69
N SER A 32 8.41 -18.65 11.76
CA SER A 32 8.10 -18.27 13.15
C SER A 32 9.09 -17.27 13.76
N SER A 33 10.12 -16.87 13.01
CA SER A 33 11.17 -15.99 13.50
C SER A 33 10.74 -14.53 13.55
N TRP A 34 11.30 -13.77 14.50
CA TRP A 34 11.10 -12.32 14.61
C TRP A 34 11.52 -11.55 13.35
N LEU A 35 12.41 -12.12 12.53
CA LEU A 35 12.87 -11.54 11.26
C LEU A 35 11.74 -11.40 10.25
N VAL A 36 10.90 -12.42 10.10
CA VAL A 36 9.73 -12.39 9.20
C VAL A 36 8.77 -11.26 9.57
N LYS A 37 8.51 -11.09 10.86
CA LYS A 37 7.60 -10.06 11.40
C LYS A 37 8.15 -8.65 11.20
N THR A 38 9.48 -8.52 11.28
CA THR A 38 10.17 -7.26 10.98
C THR A 38 9.96 -6.85 9.51
N TRP A 39 9.94 -7.81 8.57
CA TRP A 39 9.62 -7.54 7.17
C TRP A 39 8.18 -7.04 7.00
N GLY A 40 7.22 -7.65 7.69
CA GLY A 40 5.83 -7.19 7.70
C GLY A 40 5.69 -5.73 8.18
N LEU A 41 6.38 -5.38 9.27
CA LEU A 41 6.38 -4.02 9.81
C LEU A 41 7.01 -3.00 8.86
N LEU A 42 8.14 -3.33 8.24
CA LEU A 42 8.80 -2.47 7.25
C LEU A 42 7.93 -2.26 6.01
N TYR A 43 7.30 -3.33 5.53
CA TYR A 43 6.38 -3.30 4.40
C TYR A 43 5.19 -2.37 4.65
N ILE A 44 4.46 -2.58 5.75
CA ILE A 44 3.27 -1.76 6.07
C ILE A 44 3.67 -0.31 6.34
N SER A 45 4.82 -0.07 6.96
CA SER A 45 5.33 1.30 7.19
C SER A 45 5.67 2.02 5.88
N GLY A 46 6.31 1.35 4.93
CA GLY A 46 6.54 1.89 3.60
C GLY A 46 5.23 2.14 2.84
N TRP A 47 4.26 1.23 2.96
CA TRP A 47 2.94 1.41 2.38
C TRP A 47 2.20 2.62 2.97
N LEU A 48 2.20 2.77 4.29
CA LEU A 48 1.67 3.96 4.98
C LEU A 48 2.28 5.26 4.45
N ALA A 49 3.60 5.29 4.28
CA ALA A 49 4.29 6.45 3.72
C ALA A 49 3.79 6.76 2.29
N SER A 50 3.65 5.75 1.43
CA SER A 50 3.13 5.91 0.07
C SER A 50 1.67 6.41 0.07
N MET A 51 0.82 5.88 0.95
CA MET A 51 -0.58 6.29 1.07
C MET A 51 -0.71 7.73 1.57
N GLU A 52 0.11 8.15 2.53
CA GLU A 52 0.16 9.54 2.98
C GLU A 52 0.67 10.47 1.85
N GLY A 53 1.58 9.98 1.02
CA GLY A 53 2.02 10.67 -0.20
C GLY A 53 0.87 10.90 -1.17
N LEU A 54 0.10 9.85 -1.51
CA LEU A 54 -1.10 9.97 -2.34
C LEU A 54 -2.14 10.92 -1.74
N ARG A 55 -2.31 10.91 -0.41
CA ARG A 55 -3.24 11.80 0.29
C ARG A 55 -2.83 13.26 0.13
N ARG A 56 -1.53 13.57 0.24
CA ARG A 56 -0.99 14.93 0.07
C ARG A 56 -1.04 15.40 -1.38
N LEU A 57 -0.96 14.47 -2.33
CA LEU A 57 -1.17 14.75 -3.75
C LEU A 57 -2.66 14.90 -4.11
N GLU A 58 -3.57 14.73 -3.14
CA GLU A 58 -5.02 14.65 -3.35
C GLU A 58 -5.39 13.68 -4.49
N ALA A 59 -4.63 12.58 -4.61
CA ALA A 59 -4.72 11.68 -5.77
C ALA A 59 -6.11 11.07 -5.94
N THR A 60 -6.84 10.86 -4.83
CA THR A 60 -8.21 10.34 -4.80
C THR A 60 -9.29 11.42 -4.98
N GLY A 61 -8.91 12.68 -5.18
CA GLY A 61 -9.84 13.80 -5.33
C GLY A 61 -10.04 14.62 -4.05
N SER A 62 -10.78 15.72 -4.18
CA SER A 62 -11.07 16.66 -3.09
C SER A 62 -12.46 16.48 -2.48
N ASP A 63 -13.27 15.59 -3.04
CA ASP A 63 -14.61 15.24 -2.58
C ASP A 63 -14.58 14.39 -1.30
N ARG A 64 -15.73 14.26 -0.65
CA ARG A 64 -15.84 13.56 0.64
C ARG A 64 -15.46 12.08 0.53
N PHE A 65 -15.83 11.42 -0.57
CA PHE A 65 -15.52 9.99 -0.74
C PHE A 65 -14.01 9.80 -0.92
N GLY A 66 -13.38 10.54 -1.84
CA GLY A 66 -11.92 10.48 -2.06
C GLY A 66 -11.10 10.76 -0.81
N LYS A 67 -11.50 11.74 0.00
CA LYS A 67 -10.84 12.05 1.29
C LYS A 67 -11.08 11.00 2.37
N THR A 68 -12.26 10.39 2.39
CA THR A 68 -12.61 9.39 3.41
C THR A 68 -11.90 8.07 3.13
N ILE A 69 -11.94 7.58 1.89
CA ILE A 69 -11.39 6.26 1.55
C ILE A 69 -9.90 6.17 1.87
N ILE A 70 -9.13 7.21 1.57
CA ILE A 70 -7.69 7.22 1.83
C ILE A 70 -7.37 7.26 3.33
N ARG A 71 -8.20 7.93 4.15
CA ARG A 71 -8.07 7.94 5.61
C ARG A 71 -8.42 6.60 6.23
N VAL A 72 -9.45 5.94 5.71
CA VAL A 72 -9.83 4.59 6.16
C VAL A 72 -8.69 3.61 5.87
N VAL A 73 -8.08 3.64 4.68
CA VAL A 73 -6.91 2.80 4.37
C VAL A 73 -5.73 3.11 5.29
N LEU A 74 -5.43 4.38 5.56
CA LEU A 74 -4.37 4.73 6.51
C LEU A 74 -4.66 4.17 7.92
N LEU A 75 -5.91 4.25 8.38
CA LEU A 75 -6.29 3.71 9.69
C LEU A 75 -6.14 2.19 9.74
N THR A 76 -6.60 1.46 8.73
CA THR A 76 -6.47 -0.01 8.69
C THR A 76 -5.00 -0.42 8.61
N LEU A 77 -4.17 0.29 7.86
CA LEU A 77 -2.72 0.03 7.84
C LEU A 77 -2.04 0.31 9.18
N CYS A 78 -2.45 1.35 9.92
CA CYS A 78 -1.96 1.58 11.28
C CYS A 78 -2.30 0.40 12.21
N LEU A 79 -3.54 -0.09 12.15
CA LEU A 79 -3.97 -1.26 12.93
C LEU A 79 -3.22 -2.53 12.53
N ALA A 80 -2.99 -2.74 11.24
CA ALA A 80 -2.18 -3.86 10.76
C ALA A 80 -0.72 -3.77 11.24
N ASN A 81 -0.17 -2.57 11.41
CA ASN A 81 1.15 -2.40 12.03
C ASN A 81 1.13 -2.69 13.53
N VAL A 82 0.04 -2.35 14.24
CA VAL A 82 -0.16 -2.75 15.64
C VAL A 82 -0.19 -4.28 15.75
N TYR A 83 -0.82 -4.97 14.80
CA TYR A 83 -0.78 -6.44 14.73
C TYR A 83 0.65 -6.97 14.61
N ASN A 84 1.47 -6.44 13.68
CA ASN A 84 2.87 -6.88 13.55
C ASN A 84 3.65 -6.73 14.87
N VAL A 85 3.46 -5.61 15.58
CA VAL A 85 4.09 -5.39 16.89
C VAL A 85 3.56 -6.37 17.94
N TRP A 86 2.24 -6.58 17.98
CA TRP A 86 1.64 -7.55 18.89
C TRP A 86 2.23 -8.94 18.66
N GLU A 87 2.26 -9.40 17.42
CA GLU A 87 2.75 -10.73 17.05
C GLU A 87 4.25 -10.91 17.38
N MET A 88 5.05 -9.84 17.41
CA MET A 88 6.43 -9.88 17.90
C MET A 88 6.52 -10.10 19.41
N ILE A 89 5.60 -9.55 20.19
CA ILE A 89 5.58 -9.64 21.67
C ILE A 89 4.93 -10.96 22.12
N ASP A 90 3.79 -11.31 21.51
CA ASP A 90 2.99 -12.48 21.85
C ASP A 90 2.57 -13.26 20.58
N PRO A 91 3.48 -14.08 20.00
CA PRO A 91 3.23 -14.88 18.80
C PRO A 91 2.10 -15.91 18.93
N LYS A 92 1.71 -16.26 20.15
CA LYS A 92 0.81 -17.39 20.43
C LYS A 92 -0.58 -16.94 20.85
N SER A 93 -0.86 -15.64 20.77
CA SER A 93 -2.19 -15.09 21.07
C SER A 93 -3.24 -15.65 20.12
N THR A 94 -4.37 -16.09 20.69
CA THR A 94 -5.53 -16.61 19.95
C THR A 94 -6.80 -15.84 20.30
N SER A 95 -6.66 -14.67 20.92
CA SER A 95 -7.80 -13.86 21.35
C SER A 95 -8.62 -13.33 20.17
N ILE A 96 -9.92 -13.10 20.36
CA ILE A 96 -10.76 -12.50 19.32
C ILE A 96 -10.24 -11.12 18.86
N LEU A 97 -9.66 -10.35 19.79
CA LEU A 97 -9.07 -9.06 19.49
C LEU A 97 -7.88 -9.21 18.54
N TYR A 98 -7.04 -10.22 18.74
CA TYR A 98 -5.91 -10.53 17.85
C TYR A 98 -6.38 -10.72 16.40
N PHE A 99 -7.43 -11.53 16.19
CA PHE A 99 -8.01 -11.73 14.86
C PHE A 99 -8.61 -10.46 14.27
N ILE A 100 -9.32 -9.63 15.07
CA ILE A 100 -9.89 -8.37 14.60
C ILE A 100 -8.80 -7.43 14.09
N VAL A 101 -7.66 -7.34 14.79
CA VAL A 101 -6.55 -6.48 14.38
C VAL A 101 -5.89 -7.02 13.11
N ASP A 102 -5.65 -8.32 13.02
CA ASP A 102 -5.09 -9.00 11.83
C ASP A 102 -5.91 -8.73 10.55
N MET A 103 -7.24 -8.78 10.66
CA MET A 103 -8.15 -8.55 9.52
C MET A 103 -8.02 -7.17 8.86
N ASN A 104 -7.33 -6.21 9.48
CA ASN A 104 -7.09 -4.92 8.86
C ASN A 104 -6.10 -4.96 7.69
N TRP A 105 -5.20 -5.95 7.65
CA TRP A 105 -4.28 -6.13 6.52
C TRP A 105 -4.96 -6.61 5.22
N PRO A 106 -5.79 -7.68 5.21
CA PRO A 106 -6.54 -8.03 4.01
C PRO A 106 -7.58 -6.96 3.67
N LEU A 107 -8.18 -6.32 4.68
CA LEU A 107 -9.12 -5.22 4.45
C LEU A 107 -8.47 -4.02 3.75
N SER A 108 -7.25 -3.62 4.13
CA SER A 108 -6.55 -2.51 3.47
C SER A 108 -6.26 -2.82 1.99
N ASN A 109 -5.92 -4.06 1.66
CA ASN A 109 -5.75 -4.53 0.28
C ASN A 109 -7.06 -4.44 -0.53
N LEU A 110 -8.19 -4.86 0.04
CA LEU A 110 -9.49 -4.74 -0.63
C LEU A 110 -9.88 -3.28 -0.86
N LEU A 111 -9.64 -2.41 0.13
CA LEU A 111 -9.92 -0.98 0.03
C LEU A 111 -9.07 -0.29 -1.05
N MET A 112 -7.91 -0.85 -1.44
CA MET A 112 -7.13 -0.32 -2.56
C MET A 112 -7.88 -0.35 -3.89
N VAL A 113 -8.82 -1.28 -4.09
CA VAL A 113 -9.69 -1.26 -5.28
C VAL A 113 -10.52 0.03 -5.28
N ALA A 114 -11.12 0.39 -4.15
CA ALA A 114 -11.88 1.63 -4.00
C ALA A 114 -11.00 2.87 -4.14
N VAL A 115 -9.77 2.85 -3.60
CA VAL A 115 -8.77 3.91 -3.82
C VAL A 115 -8.44 4.03 -5.31
N GLY A 116 -8.20 2.93 -6.01
CA GLY A 116 -7.93 2.90 -7.45
C GLY A 116 -9.07 3.51 -8.26
N ILE A 117 -10.32 3.14 -7.97
CA ILE A 117 -11.50 3.74 -8.59
C ILE A 117 -11.56 5.25 -8.30
N ALA A 118 -11.32 5.67 -7.06
CA ALA A 118 -11.30 7.09 -6.70
C ALA A 118 -10.20 7.87 -7.46
N VAL A 119 -9.00 7.31 -7.57
CA VAL A 119 -7.87 7.89 -8.32
C VAL A 119 -8.20 8.04 -9.81
N LEU A 120 -8.79 7.00 -10.42
CA LEU A 120 -9.21 7.02 -11.82
C LEU A 120 -10.30 8.07 -12.08
N ARG A 121 -11.25 8.23 -11.16
CA ARG A 121 -12.30 9.24 -11.23
C ARG A 121 -11.78 10.66 -11.04
N ALA A 122 -10.87 10.85 -10.09
CA ALA A 122 -10.30 12.15 -9.76
C ALA A 122 -9.39 12.71 -10.86
N ARG A 123 -8.79 11.83 -11.68
CA ARG A 123 -7.90 12.19 -12.80
C ARG A 123 -6.76 13.14 -12.41
N ARG A 124 -6.31 13.07 -11.16
CA ARG A 124 -5.20 13.88 -10.62
C ARG A 124 -3.82 13.31 -10.96
N LEU A 125 -3.75 12.00 -11.21
CA LEU A 125 -2.55 11.31 -11.69
C LEU A 125 -2.60 11.12 -13.21
N TYR A 126 -1.43 11.17 -13.86
CA TYR A 126 -1.32 11.11 -15.32
C TYR A 126 -0.76 9.77 -15.83
N GLY A 127 -1.11 9.42 -17.06
CA GLY A 127 -0.54 8.26 -17.75
C GLY A 127 -0.84 6.93 -17.06
N TRP A 128 0.22 6.17 -16.79
CA TRP A 128 0.15 4.85 -16.15
C TRP A 128 -0.06 4.93 -14.63
N GLN A 129 0.36 6.02 -13.99
CA GLN A 129 0.35 6.18 -12.53
C GLN A 129 -1.05 6.04 -11.91
N ARG A 130 -2.08 6.50 -12.62
CA ARG A 130 -3.48 6.42 -12.16
C ARG A 130 -4.02 4.98 -12.03
N TRP A 131 -3.40 4.02 -12.70
CA TRP A 131 -3.82 2.61 -12.68
C TRP A 131 -3.15 1.82 -11.55
N ILE A 132 -2.05 2.35 -10.98
CA ILE A 132 -1.26 1.62 -9.99
C ILE A 132 -2.03 1.28 -8.71
N PRO A 133 -2.82 2.19 -8.09
CA PRO A 133 -3.56 1.83 -6.89
C PRO A 133 -4.60 0.73 -7.16
N LEU A 134 -5.18 0.70 -8.37
CA LEU A 134 -6.09 -0.37 -8.77
C LEU A 134 -5.35 -1.69 -9.00
N PHE A 135 -4.19 -1.66 -9.66
CA PHE A 135 -3.31 -2.82 -9.82
C PHE A 135 -2.93 -3.42 -8.47
N MET A 136 -2.55 -2.59 -7.49
CA MET A 136 -2.30 -3.08 -6.12
C MET A 136 -3.53 -3.75 -5.49
N GLY A 137 -4.72 -3.18 -5.64
CA GLY A 137 -5.95 -3.76 -5.09
C GLY A 137 -6.30 -5.14 -5.65
N PHE A 138 -5.79 -5.49 -6.83
CA PHE A 138 -5.99 -6.81 -7.44
C PHE A 138 -5.00 -7.88 -6.95
N TRP A 139 -3.96 -7.50 -6.20
CA TRP A 139 -2.99 -8.45 -5.67
C TRP A 139 -3.66 -9.55 -4.82
N LEU A 140 -4.45 -9.16 -3.82
CA LEU A 140 -5.05 -10.12 -2.88
C LEU A 140 -6.08 -11.06 -3.55
N PRO A 141 -7.04 -10.56 -4.37
CA PRO A 141 -7.93 -11.44 -5.14
C PRO A 141 -7.19 -12.41 -6.05
N LEU A 142 -6.10 -11.95 -6.70
CA LEU A 142 -5.30 -12.79 -7.58
C LEU A 142 -4.56 -13.88 -6.78
N ALA A 143 -3.93 -13.50 -5.66
CA ALA A 143 -3.24 -14.44 -4.78
C ALA A 143 -4.18 -15.56 -4.31
N PHE A 144 -5.35 -15.19 -3.77
CA PHE A 144 -6.34 -16.19 -3.33
C PHE A 144 -6.86 -17.07 -4.47
N SER A 145 -7.12 -16.48 -5.64
CA SER A 145 -7.59 -17.24 -6.80
C SER A 145 -6.56 -18.25 -7.28
N LEU A 146 -5.28 -17.85 -7.36
CA LEU A 146 -4.18 -18.74 -7.73
C LEU A 146 -3.99 -19.85 -6.69
N SER A 147 -4.01 -19.52 -5.40
CA SER A 147 -3.91 -20.52 -4.32
C SER A 147 -5.07 -21.52 -4.33
N LYS A 148 -6.28 -21.09 -4.69
CA LYS A 148 -7.45 -21.98 -4.80
C LYS A 148 -7.38 -22.92 -6.01
N LEU A 149 -6.82 -22.45 -7.13
CA LEU A 149 -6.77 -23.21 -8.39
C LEU A 149 -5.59 -24.20 -8.44
N VAL A 150 -4.42 -23.78 -7.94
CA VAL A 150 -3.16 -24.51 -8.09
C VAL A 150 -2.62 -25.03 -6.74
N GLY A 151 -3.20 -24.59 -5.62
CA GLY A 151 -2.72 -24.88 -4.28
C GLY A 151 -1.65 -23.89 -3.79
N LEU A 152 -1.30 -23.99 -2.50
CA LEU A 152 -0.23 -23.23 -1.87
C LEU A 152 1.14 -23.83 -2.21
N THR A 153 1.59 -23.63 -3.44
CA THR A 153 2.91 -24.06 -3.91
C THR A 153 3.93 -22.94 -3.79
N SER A 154 5.22 -23.28 -3.72
CA SER A 154 6.32 -22.29 -3.71
C SER A 154 6.27 -21.36 -4.93
N SER A 155 5.84 -21.86 -6.09
CA SER A 155 5.64 -21.06 -7.31
C SER A 155 4.55 -20.00 -7.14
N VAL A 156 3.43 -20.34 -6.50
CA VAL A 156 2.35 -19.38 -6.22
C VAL A 156 2.80 -18.32 -5.23
N MET A 157 3.55 -18.70 -4.19
CA MET A 157 4.14 -17.74 -3.24
C MET A 157 5.13 -16.80 -3.93
N LEU A 158 5.99 -17.31 -4.81
CA LEU A 158 6.96 -16.51 -5.55
C LEU A 158 6.27 -15.52 -6.50
N ILE A 159 5.26 -15.95 -7.25
CA ILE A 159 4.49 -15.09 -8.16
C ILE A 159 3.76 -14.00 -7.35
N SER A 160 3.14 -14.37 -6.24
CA SER A 160 2.45 -13.42 -5.36
C SER A 160 3.42 -12.40 -4.76
N GLY A 161 4.57 -12.85 -4.26
CA GLY A 161 5.62 -12.00 -3.72
C GLY A 161 6.21 -11.05 -4.78
N ALA A 162 6.46 -11.54 -5.99
CA ALA A 162 6.94 -10.73 -7.11
C ALA A 162 5.92 -9.66 -7.53
N TYR A 163 4.63 -10.02 -7.61
CA TYR A 163 3.56 -9.06 -7.86
C TYR A 163 3.55 -7.99 -6.78
N SER A 164 3.59 -8.39 -5.51
CA SER A 164 3.60 -7.45 -4.38
C SER A 164 4.79 -6.50 -4.46
N ALA A 165 6.00 -7.02 -4.64
CA ALA A 165 7.19 -6.17 -4.74
C ALA A 165 7.05 -5.15 -5.87
N LEU A 166 6.55 -5.58 -7.04
CA LEU A 166 6.33 -4.70 -8.18
C LEU A 166 5.25 -3.65 -7.91
N ALA A 167 4.06 -4.05 -7.47
CA ALA A 167 2.92 -3.16 -7.32
C ALA A 167 3.16 -2.07 -6.28
N TRP A 168 3.76 -2.41 -5.13
CA TRP A 168 4.10 -1.44 -4.08
C TRP A 168 5.27 -0.54 -4.49
N SER A 169 6.25 -1.06 -5.23
CA SER A 169 7.35 -0.23 -5.77
C SER A 169 6.82 0.78 -6.77
N LEU A 170 5.91 0.37 -7.67
CA LEU A 170 5.28 1.28 -8.63
C LEU A 170 4.46 2.37 -7.94
N LEU A 171 3.81 2.07 -6.81
CA LEU A 171 3.11 3.07 -6.02
C LEU A 171 4.07 4.08 -5.40
N ALA A 172 5.14 3.60 -4.79
CA ALA A 172 6.19 4.43 -4.22
C ALA A 172 6.82 5.35 -5.29
N ILE A 173 7.10 4.80 -6.48
CA ILE A 173 7.60 5.57 -7.63
C ILE A 173 6.58 6.61 -8.09
N THR A 174 5.29 6.26 -8.12
CA THR A 174 4.22 7.22 -8.43
C THR A 174 4.28 8.41 -7.49
N VAL A 175 4.29 8.17 -6.18
CA VAL A 175 4.40 9.22 -5.16
C VAL A 175 5.69 10.04 -5.30
N LEU A 176 6.80 9.39 -5.63
CA LEU A 176 8.11 10.04 -5.78
C LEU A 176 8.20 10.96 -7.00
N THR A 177 7.51 10.60 -8.08
CA THR A 177 7.68 11.23 -9.40
C THR A 177 6.54 12.16 -9.80
N THR A 178 5.36 12.02 -9.20
CA THR A 178 4.25 12.95 -9.43
C THR A 178 4.63 14.34 -8.94
N ARG A 179 4.57 15.33 -9.84
CA ARG A 179 4.77 16.74 -9.50
C ARG A 179 3.46 17.31 -8.96
N VAL A 180 3.52 18.02 -7.85
CA VAL A 180 2.40 18.85 -7.39
C VAL A 180 2.22 19.96 -8.43
N THR A 181 1.13 19.92 -9.20
CA THR A 181 0.76 21.06 -10.04
C THR A 181 0.22 22.13 -9.11
N GLU A 182 1.01 23.18 -8.86
CA GLU A 182 0.47 24.36 -8.20
C GLU A 182 -0.71 24.91 -9.03
N PRO A 183 -1.78 25.39 -8.39
CA PRO A 183 -2.85 26.05 -9.11
C PRO A 183 -2.22 27.18 -9.91
N ARG A 184 -2.31 27.12 -11.25
CA ARG A 184 -1.96 28.24 -12.12
C ARG A 184 -2.67 29.47 -11.55
N ALA A 185 -1.91 30.45 -11.09
CA ALA A 185 -2.41 31.80 -10.83
C ALA A 185 -2.80 32.43 -12.18
N SER A 186 -3.82 31.88 -12.83
CA SER A 186 -4.40 32.44 -14.05
C SER A 186 -5.51 33.39 -13.60
N GLY A 187 -5.21 34.69 -13.52
CA GLY A 187 -6.30 35.67 -13.44
C GLY A 187 -5.98 37.09 -12.96
N LEU A 188 -4.86 37.34 -12.26
CA LEU A 188 -4.66 38.67 -11.64
C LEU A 188 -3.77 39.64 -12.44
N SER A 189 -3.09 39.19 -13.50
CA SER A 189 -2.27 40.09 -14.33
C SER A 189 -3.04 40.88 -15.39
N ASN A 190 -4.34 40.59 -15.60
CA ASN A 190 -5.18 41.29 -16.59
C ASN A 190 -6.08 42.37 -15.97
N LEU A 191 -5.97 42.65 -14.67
CA LEU A 191 -6.81 43.64 -13.97
C LEU A 191 -6.10 44.97 -13.67
N PHE A 192 -4.82 45.12 -14.02
CA PHE A 192 -4.04 46.33 -13.71
C PHE A 192 -3.22 46.87 -14.89
N GLY A 193 -3.59 46.51 -16.13
CA GLY A 193 -2.92 46.97 -17.35
C GLY A 193 -3.84 47.73 -18.29
N SER A 194 -4.17 48.97 -17.93
CA SER A 194 -4.72 49.99 -18.83
C SER A 194 -4.26 51.36 -18.38
#